data_AF-A0AAI9XDN3-F1
#
_entry.id   AF-A0AAI9XDN3-F1
#
_cell.length_a   1.000
_cell.length_b   1.000
_cell.length_c   1.000
_cell.angle_alpha   90.00
_cell.angle_beta   90.00
_cell.angle_gamma   90.00
#
_symmetry.space_group_name_H-M   'P 1'
#
loop_
_entity.id
_entity.type
_entity.pdbx_description
1 polymer ?
#
loop_
_entity_poly.entity_id
_entity_poly.type
_entity_poly.pdbx_seq_one_letter_code
_entity_poly.pdbx_strand_id
1 'polypeptide(L)'
;MKILGPLPVRRAWRVRPGRASPDISQTPVLEAIMLHERGDLQGSEDQCSKCRRGDGISPECVKMPGIYNGACSNCLLARTSDRPGSSSRPVRSYSAERRSISATISPSIPKEDLIAVWNLIAGVIATQPQECFTEDGSEPPGKKIEDAARLVARSADEWGHTIKEEESDPGKTPKTPSERSRLVRQATRIRETALQIANCARIWGEKLERKKSSSQLR
;
A
#
# COMPACT_ATOMS: atom_id res chain seq x y z
N MET A 1 2.07 4.37 18.50
CA MET A 1 2.88 5.02 19.56
C MET A 1 3.61 4.06 20.50
N LYS A 2 3.04 2.90 20.89
CA LYS A 2 3.61 1.99 21.91
C LYS A 2 5.06 1.55 21.66
N ILE A 3 5.49 1.46 20.40
CA ILE A 3 6.85 1.03 20.02
C ILE A 3 7.86 2.18 20.10
N LEU A 4 7.44 3.41 19.79
CA LEU A 4 8.34 4.58 19.76
C LEU A 4 8.50 5.23 21.15
N GLY A 5 7.45 5.21 21.98
CA GLY A 5 7.43 5.86 23.30
C GLY A 5 8.57 5.49 24.25
N PRO A 6 9.02 4.22 24.32
CA PRO A 6 10.12 3.82 25.19
C PRO A 6 11.52 4.22 24.70
N LEU A 7 11.68 4.63 23.43
CA LEU A 7 13.01 4.88 22.85
C LEU A 7 13.55 6.26 23.24
N PRO A 8 14.86 6.43 23.47
CA PRO A 8 15.41 7.73 23.83
C PRO A 8 15.24 8.75 22.70
N VAL A 9 14.97 10.01 23.08
CA VAL A 9 15.00 11.14 22.15
C VAL A 9 16.46 11.42 21.78
N ARG A 10 16.77 11.34 20.49
CA ARG A 10 18.12 11.55 19.93
C ARG A 10 18.29 12.95 19.35
N ARG A 11 17.20 13.57 18.91
CA ARG A 11 17.17 14.90 18.29
C ARG A 11 15.82 15.56 18.48
N ALA A 12 15.80 16.88 18.40
CA ALA A 12 14.55 17.64 18.41
C ALA A 12 14.02 17.77 16.98
N TRP A 13 12.73 17.48 16.79
CA TRP A 13 12.11 17.70 15.49
C TRP A 13 11.96 19.20 15.20
N ARG A 14 12.28 19.60 13.95
CA ARG A 14 12.15 20.98 13.49
C ARG A 14 11.61 21.05 12.07
N VAL A 15 10.77 22.04 11.84
CA VAL A 15 10.26 22.38 10.51
C VAL A 15 11.34 23.15 9.74
N ARG A 16 11.52 22.80 8.47
CA ARG A 16 12.41 23.50 7.53
C ARG A 16 11.89 24.93 7.31
N PRO A 17 12.78 25.95 7.27
CA PRO A 17 12.38 27.31 6.97
C PRO A 17 11.55 27.41 5.68
N GLY A 18 10.45 28.16 5.71
CA GLY A 18 9.55 28.33 4.57
C GLY A 18 8.47 27.26 4.39
N ARG A 19 8.41 26.24 5.26
CA ARG A 19 7.31 25.25 5.29
C ARG A 19 6.32 25.58 6.41
N ALA A 20 5.03 25.32 6.18
CA ALA A 20 4.01 25.43 7.22
C ALA A 20 4.17 24.34 8.27
N SER A 21 3.88 24.66 9.54
CA SER A 21 3.87 23.66 10.61
C SER A 21 2.66 22.74 10.49
N PRO A 22 2.83 21.40 10.53
CA PRO A 22 1.73 20.45 10.57
C PRO A 22 0.96 20.54 11.90
N ASP A 23 -0.32 20.12 11.88
CA ASP A 23 -1.15 20.00 13.08
C ASP A 23 -0.72 18.80 13.94
N ILE A 24 -0.05 19.09 15.06
CA ILE A 24 0.54 18.10 15.97
C ILE A 24 -0.55 17.35 16.77
N SER A 25 -1.79 17.87 16.83
CA SER A 25 -2.88 17.16 17.51
C SER A 25 -3.27 15.85 16.83
N GLN A 26 -2.91 15.69 15.56
CA GLN A 26 -3.14 14.46 14.79
C GLN A 26 -2.18 13.37 15.23
N THR A 27 -2.71 12.26 15.76
CA THR A 27 -1.93 11.07 16.14
C THR A 27 -0.90 10.63 15.09
N PRO A 28 -1.22 10.55 13.78
CA PRO A 28 -0.25 10.17 12.76
C PRO A 28 0.89 11.19 12.58
N VAL A 29 0.62 12.49 12.77
CA VAL A 29 1.64 13.55 12.72
C VAL A 29 2.57 13.40 13.92
N LEU A 30 2.02 13.23 15.11
CA LEU A 30 2.80 13.01 16.32
C LEU A 30 3.68 11.76 16.21
N GLU A 31 3.17 10.66 15.67
CA GLU A 31 3.96 9.45 15.44
C GLU A 31 5.14 9.69 14.48
N ALA A 32 4.93 10.45 13.40
CA ALA A 32 6.00 10.78 12.46
C ALA A 32 7.06 11.71 13.08
N ILE A 33 6.64 12.64 13.94
CA ILE A 33 7.53 13.49 14.74
C ILE A 33 8.34 12.61 15.71
N MET A 34 7.69 11.71 16.46
CA MET A 34 8.37 10.79 17.38
C MET A 34 9.37 9.89 16.65
N LEU A 35 9.06 9.45 15.43
CA LEU A 35 9.99 8.70 14.60
C LEU A 35 11.23 9.53 14.25
N HIS A 36 11.04 10.81 13.87
CA HIS A 36 12.16 11.71 13.60
C HIS A 36 13.05 11.88 14.83
N GLU A 37 12.45 12.09 16.00
CA GLU A 37 13.20 12.35 17.22
C GLU A 37 14.02 11.15 17.69
N ARG A 38 13.58 9.92 17.37
CA ARG A 38 14.09 8.68 17.97
C ARG A 38 14.82 7.77 16.98
N GLY A 39 14.60 7.96 15.69
CA GLY A 39 15.17 7.13 14.63
C GLY A 39 16.62 7.47 14.27
N ASP A 40 17.12 6.72 13.28
CA ASP A 40 18.47 6.80 12.74
C ASP A 40 18.52 7.78 11.57
N LEU A 41 19.51 8.68 11.60
CA LEU A 41 19.77 9.59 10.49
C LEU A 41 20.28 8.79 9.31
N GLN A 42 19.73 8.99 8.13
CA GLN A 42 20.20 8.34 6.91
C GLN A 42 21.36 9.15 6.30
N GLY A 43 22.46 8.47 5.98
CA GLY A 43 23.55 9.04 5.18
C GLY A 43 23.09 9.42 3.77
N SER A 44 23.87 10.21 3.03
CA SER A 44 23.49 10.76 1.71
C SER A 44 22.98 9.70 0.73
N GLU A 45 23.61 8.53 0.72
CA GLU A 45 23.28 7.41 -0.16
C GLU A 45 21.95 6.75 0.24
N ASP A 46 21.64 6.67 1.54
CA ASP A 46 20.47 5.96 2.09
C ASP A 46 19.21 6.83 2.24
N GLN A 47 19.32 8.13 1.95
CA GLN A 47 18.17 9.04 1.96
C GLN A 47 17.17 8.64 0.90
N CYS A 48 15.87 8.75 1.22
CA CYS A 48 14.87 8.65 0.18
C CYS A 48 15.01 9.83 -0.82
N SER A 49 14.58 9.61 -2.06
CA SER A 49 14.69 10.59 -3.14
C SER A 49 14.09 11.96 -2.78
N LYS A 50 12.94 11.99 -2.09
CA LYS A 50 12.35 13.24 -1.58
C LYS A 50 13.24 13.99 -0.61
N CYS A 51 13.82 13.30 0.37
CA CYS A 51 14.70 13.97 1.32
C CYS A 51 16.00 14.43 0.65
N ARG A 52 16.53 13.64 -0.31
CA ARG A 52 17.70 14.00 -1.11
C ARG A 52 17.46 15.29 -1.93
N ARG A 53 16.23 15.49 -2.42
CA ARG A 53 15.81 16.74 -3.10
C ARG A 53 15.44 17.88 -2.15
N GLY A 54 15.40 17.65 -0.84
CA GLY A 54 14.98 18.65 0.14
C GLY A 54 13.46 18.87 0.22
N ASP A 55 12.65 17.92 -0.28
CA ASP A 55 11.18 18.00 -0.29
C ASP A 55 10.55 17.75 1.09
N GLY A 56 11.34 17.30 2.08
CA GLY A 56 10.88 17.00 3.43
C GLY A 56 10.47 18.24 4.24
N ILE A 57 9.48 18.06 5.13
CA ILE A 57 9.07 19.07 6.11
C ILE A 57 10.20 19.32 7.13
N SER A 58 10.87 18.25 7.57
CA SER A 58 12.08 18.34 8.39
C SER A 58 13.34 18.23 7.52
N PRO A 59 14.46 18.87 7.90
CA PRO A 59 15.68 18.87 7.09
C PRO A 59 16.32 17.49 6.92
N GLU A 60 16.05 16.56 7.83
CA GLU A 60 16.74 15.29 7.94
C GLU A 60 15.89 14.11 7.46
N CYS A 61 16.51 13.15 6.77
CA CYS A 61 15.89 11.87 6.46
C CYS A 61 16.13 10.91 7.64
N VAL A 62 15.08 10.62 8.42
CA VAL A 62 15.18 9.74 9.59
C VAL A 62 14.30 8.51 9.40
N LYS A 63 14.87 7.31 9.57
CA LYS A 63 14.17 6.02 9.50
C LYS A 63 14.38 5.25 10.80
N MET A 64 13.59 4.21 11.02
CA MET A 64 13.84 3.22 12.06
C MET A 64 13.68 1.82 11.46
N PRO A 65 14.72 0.97 11.48
CA PRO A 65 14.64 -0.37 10.92
C PRO A 65 13.46 -1.16 11.50
N GLY A 66 12.76 -1.92 10.64
CA GLY A 66 11.66 -2.78 11.05
C GLY A 66 10.35 -2.08 11.43
N ILE A 67 10.29 -0.74 11.37
CA ILE A 67 9.09 0.03 11.72
C ILE A 67 8.61 0.82 10.50
N TYR A 68 7.29 0.91 10.35
CA TYR A 68 6.62 1.62 9.24
C TYR A 68 7.13 1.22 7.85
N ASN A 69 7.52 -0.05 7.67
CA ASN A 69 8.05 -0.59 6.41
C ASN A 69 9.25 0.21 5.86
N GLY A 70 10.13 0.70 6.75
CA GLY A 70 11.30 1.48 6.37
C GLY A 70 11.00 2.92 5.92
N ALA A 71 9.76 3.39 6.10
CA ALA A 71 9.40 4.76 5.76
C ALA A 71 10.13 5.78 6.64
N CYS A 72 10.62 6.86 6.02
CA CYS A 72 11.20 7.96 6.79
C CYS A 72 10.12 8.89 7.39
N SER A 73 10.47 9.60 8.45
CA SER A 73 9.56 10.54 9.15
C SER A 73 8.93 11.59 8.22
N ASN A 74 9.69 12.15 7.28
CA ASN A 74 9.18 13.10 6.28
C ASN A 74 8.13 12.49 5.36
N CYS A 75 8.33 11.24 4.92
CA CYS A 75 7.36 10.53 4.09
C CYS A 75 6.10 10.17 4.87
N LEU A 76 6.23 9.88 6.18
CA LEU A 76 5.08 9.68 7.05
C LEU A 76 4.28 10.98 7.23
N LEU A 77 4.96 12.10 7.48
CA LEU A 77 4.31 13.41 7.57
C LEU A 77 3.57 13.77 6.28
N ALA A 78 4.19 13.58 5.11
CA ALA A 78 3.56 13.89 3.83
C ALA A 78 2.22 13.15 3.63
N ARG A 79 2.12 11.87 4.05
CA ARG A 79 0.86 11.11 3.98
C ARG A 79 -0.27 11.70 4.79
N THR A 80 0.05 12.38 5.89
CA THR A 80 -0.96 13.02 6.74
C THR A 80 -1.49 14.29 6.08
N SER A 81 -0.62 15.03 5.37
CA SER A 81 -0.98 16.25 4.64
C SER A 81 -1.78 15.97 3.37
N ASP A 82 -1.50 14.86 2.67
CA ASP A 82 -2.27 14.41 1.50
C ASP A 82 -3.65 13.81 1.85
N ARG A 83 -4.01 13.78 3.15
CA ARG A 83 -5.32 13.33 3.65
C ARG A 83 -6.15 14.45 4.30
N PRO A 84 -6.70 15.41 3.53
CA PRO A 84 -7.87 16.14 3.98
C PRO A 84 -9.11 15.32 3.61
N GLY A 85 -9.69 14.58 4.57
CA GLY A 85 -10.97 13.87 4.43
C GLY A 85 -11.01 12.87 3.27
N SER A 86 -10.78 11.58 3.54
CA SER A 86 -10.83 10.54 2.52
C SER A 86 -12.26 10.28 2.03
N SER A 87 -12.81 11.21 1.23
CA SER A 87 -13.51 10.78 0.04
C SER A 87 -12.47 9.99 -0.75
N SER A 88 -12.65 8.68 -0.82
CA SER A 88 -12.04 7.85 -1.83
C SER A 88 -12.40 8.45 -3.18
N ARG A 89 -11.61 9.40 -3.69
CA ARG A 89 -11.53 9.58 -5.12
C ARG A 89 -11.08 8.20 -5.60
N PRO A 90 -11.91 7.46 -6.35
CA PRO A 90 -11.45 6.21 -6.89
C PRO A 90 -10.22 6.60 -7.69
N VAL A 91 -9.08 5.98 -7.39
CA VAL A 91 -7.95 6.00 -8.30
C VAL A 91 -8.44 5.22 -9.52
N ARG A 92 -9.24 5.88 -10.37
CA ARG A 92 -9.51 5.52 -11.74
C ARG A 92 -8.24 5.86 -12.53
N SER A 93 -7.13 5.24 -12.14
CA SER A 93 -6.04 5.10 -13.09
C SER A 93 -6.46 3.97 -14.01
N TYR A 94 -7.03 4.36 -15.15
CA TYR A 94 -7.26 3.48 -16.31
C TYR A 94 -5.90 3.17 -16.96
N SER A 95 -4.97 2.67 -16.14
CA SER A 95 -3.56 2.56 -16.46
C SER A 95 -3.38 1.59 -17.63
N ALA A 96 -2.37 1.80 -18.48
CA ALA A 96 -2.12 0.93 -19.63
C ALA A 96 -1.92 -0.53 -19.16
N GLU A 97 -1.29 -0.70 -18.00
CA GLU A 97 -1.10 -1.99 -17.33
C GLU A 97 -2.42 -2.65 -16.99
N ARG A 98 -3.36 -1.92 -16.36
CA ARG A 98 -4.69 -2.44 -16.03
C ARG A 98 -5.44 -2.91 -17.27
N ARG A 99 -5.37 -2.16 -18.38
CA ARG A 99 -6.00 -2.56 -19.65
C ARG A 99 -5.38 -3.83 -20.22
N SER A 100 -4.05 -3.91 -20.27
CA SER A 100 -3.35 -5.08 -20.80
C SER A 100 -3.60 -6.34 -19.95
N ILE A 101 -3.57 -6.21 -18.63
CA ILE A 101 -3.84 -7.34 -17.72
C ILE A 101 -5.30 -7.77 -17.85
N SER A 102 -6.25 -6.83 -17.81
CA SER A 102 -7.69 -7.14 -17.89
C SER A 102 -8.08 -7.80 -19.22
N ALA A 103 -7.41 -7.46 -20.32
CA ALA A 103 -7.65 -8.10 -21.62
C ALA A 103 -7.25 -9.58 -21.66
N THR A 104 -6.39 -10.03 -20.73
CA THR A 104 -5.94 -11.43 -20.65
C THR A 104 -6.70 -12.27 -19.61
N ILE A 105 -7.57 -11.63 -18.84
CA ILE A 105 -8.38 -12.31 -17.81
C ILE A 105 -9.56 -13.04 -18.48
N SER A 106 -9.95 -14.17 -17.90
CA SER A 106 -11.04 -15.00 -18.41
C SER A 106 -12.34 -14.18 -18.54
N PRO A 107 -13.07 -14.30 -19.67
CA PRO A 107 -14.36 -13.63 -19.85
C PRO A 107 -15.47 -14.17 -18.92
N SER A 108 -15.20 -15.27 -18.20
CA SER A 108 -16.13 -15.84 -17.23
C SER A 108 -16.29 -15.02 -15.94
N ILE A 109 -15.42 -14.05 -15.69
CA ILE A 109 -15.52 -13.15 -14.53
C ILE A 109 -16.48 -11.98 -14.84
N PRO A 110 -17.51 -11.73 -14.01
CA PRO A 110 -18.37 -10.57 -14.14
C PRO A 110 -17.55 -9.26 -14.13
N LYS A 111 -17.89 -8.32 -15.02
CA LYS A 111 -17.15 -7.05 -15.14
C LYS A 111 -17.19 -6.24 -13.83
N GLU A 112 -18.29 -6.33 -13.11
CA GLU A 112 -18.53 -5.67 -11.83
C GLU A 112 -17.55 -6.18 -10.76
N ASP A 113 -17.41 -7.50 -10.65
CA ASP A 113 -16.49 -8.15 -9.72
C ASP A 113 -15.04 -7.78 -10.08
N LEU A 114 -14.70 -7.80 -11.37
CA LEU A 114 -13.38 -7.38 -11.84
C LEU A 114 -13.06 -5.92 -11.47
N ILE A 115 -14.01 -4.99 -11.68
CA ILE A 115 -13.85 -3.58 -11.32
C ILE A 115 -13.68 -3.41 -9.81
N ALA A 116 -14.49 -4.11 -9.02
CA ALA A 116 -14.43 -4.05 -7.56
C ALA A 116 -13.06 -4.50 -7.03
N VAL A 117 -12.54 -5.63 -7.53
CA VAL A 117 -11.23 -6.14 -7.12
C VAL A 117 -10.10 -5.22 -7.53
N TRP A 118 -10.15 -4.62 -8.73
CA TRP A 118 -9.17 -3.61 -9.13
C TRP A 118 -9.18 -2.38 -8.21
N ASN A 119 -10.34 -1.96 -7.71
CA ASN A 119 -10.41 -0.86 -6.76
C ASN A 119 -9.77 -1.23 -5.41
N LEU A 120 -9.94 -2.47 -4.94
CA LEU A 120 -9.25 -2.97 -3.75
C LEU A 120 -7.73 -2.98 -3.95
N ILE A 121 -7.25 -3.48 -5.10
CA ILE A 121 -5.83 -3.49 -5.46
C ILE A 121 -5.27 -2.06 -5.48
N ALA A 122 -5.98 -1.12 -6.11
CA ALA A 122 -5.56 0.27 -6.16
C ALA A 122 -5.47 0.89 -4.74
N GLY A 123 -6.41 0.56 -3.86
CA GLY A 123 -6.37 0.95 -2.46
C GLY A 123 -5.14 0.39 -1.73
N VAL A 124 -4.84 -0.90 -1.90
CA VAL A 124 -3.65 -1.53 -1.34
C VAL A 124 -2.38 -0.83 -1.83
N ILE A 125 -2.24 -0.62 -3.14
CA ILE A 125 -1.05 0.05 -3.71
C ILE A 125 -0.93 1.48 -3.19
N ALA A 126 -2.02 2.24 -3.10
CA ALA A 126 -2.00 3.62 -2.59
C ALA A 126 -1.60 3.71 -1.11
N THR A 127 -1.84 2.65 -0.33
CA THR A 127 -1.42 2.60 1.09
C THR A 127 0.01 2.12 1.29
N GLN A 128 0.63 1.52 0.27
CA GLN A 128 2.03 1.09 0.32
C GLN A 128 2.98 2.29 0.28
N PRO A 129 4.12 2.26 1.00
CA PRO A 129 5.17 3.26 0.88
C PRO A 129 5.77 3.28 -0.54
N GLN A 130 5.31 4.19 -1.39
CA GLN A 130 5.83 4.26 -2.77
C GLN A 130 7.27 4.80 -2.88
N GLU A 131 7.85 5.38 -1.82
CA GLU A 131 9.09 6.17 -1.95
C GLU A 131 10.14 5.88 -0.86
N CYS A 132 9.99 4.81 -0.11
CA CYS A 132 11.01 4.34 0.84
C CYS A 132 11.55 2.94 0.50
N PHE A 133 10.97 2.31 -0.52
CA PHE A 133 11.59 1.19 -1.22
C PHE A 133 12.47 1.76 -2.33
N THR A 134 13.67 1.24 -2.41
CA THR A 134 14.75 1.66 -3.29
C THR A 134 14.26 1.84 -4.73
N GLU A 135 14.70 2.93 -5.36
CA GLU A 135 14.76 3.05 -6.83
C GLU A 135 15.79 2.08 -7.43
N ASP A 136 16.04 0.93 -6.80
CA ASP A 136 16.66 -0.14 -7.53
C ASP A 136 15.57 -0.63 -8.47
N GLY A 137 15.73 -0.38 -9.76
CA GLY A 137 14.91 -0.94 -10.85
C GLY A 137 14.94 -2.48 -10.92
N SER A 138 15.08 -3.13 -9.77
CA SER A 138 15.10 -4.55 -9.48
C SER A 138 13.71 -5.15 -9.39
N GLU A 139 12.66 -4.38 -9.06
CA GLU A 139 11.31 -4.96 -9.03
C GLU A 139 10.80 -5.16 -10.47
N PRO A 140 10.45 -6.39 -10.85
CA PRO A 140 9.95 -6.63 -12.19
C PRO A 140 8.63 -5.86 -12.42
N PRO A 141 8.38 -5.37 -13.65
CA PRO A 141 7.13 -4.76 -14.05
C PRO A 141 5.97 -5.64 -13.60
N GLY A 142 4.93 -5.05 -13.03
CA GLY A 142 3.74 -5.81 -12.61
C GLY A 142 3.88 -6.52 -11.26
N LYS A 143 5.06 -6.59 -10.65
CA LYS A 143 5.26 -7.18 -9.32
C LYS A 143 4.41 -6.51 -8.25
N LYS A 144 4.34 -5.18 -8.27
CA LYS A 144 3.47 -4.39 -7.37
C LYS A 144 1.99 -4.75 -7.49
N ILE A 145 1.52 -4.97 -8.72
CA ILE A 145 0.13 -5.38 -8.98
C ILE A 145 -0.09 -6.82 -8.53
N GLU A 146 0.86 -7.71 -8.82
CA GLU A 146 0.84 -9.10 -8.38
C GLU A 146 0.73 -9.18 -6.85
N ASP A 147 1.63 -8.52 -6.12
CA ASP A 147 1.70 -8.60 -4.67
C ASP A 147 0.47 -7.97 -4.00
N ALA A 148 -0.02 -6.85 -4.53
CA ALA A 148 -1.27 -6.24 -4.06
C ALA A 148 -2.48 -7.16 -4.32
N ALA A 149 -2.56 -7.79 -5.50
CA ALA A 149 -3.63 -8.73 -5.82
C ALA A 149 -3.57 -9.99 -4.94
N ARG A 150 -2.37 -10.52 -4.65
CA ARG A 150 -2.19 -11.63 -3.71
C ARG A 150 -2.60 -11.26 -2.28
N LEU A 151 -2.33 -10.02 -1.84
CA LEU A 151 -2.78 -9.54 -0.55
C LEU A 151 -4.31 -9.44 -0.47
N VAL A 152 -4.96 -8.91 -1.52
CA VAL A 152 -6.42 -8.88 -1.61
C VAL A 152 -6.98 -10.31 -1.56
N ALA A 153 -6.36 -11.27 -2.25
CA ALA A 153 -6.80 -12.67 -2.23
C ALA A 153 -6.73 -13.30 -0.83
N ARG A 154 -5.63 -13.09 -0.08
CA ARG A 154 -5.51 -13.57 1.31
C ARG A 154 -6.53 -12.92 2.24
N SER A 155 -6.68 -11.60 2.13
CA SER A 155 -7.63 -10.84 2.95
C SER A 155 -9.08 -11.29 2.70
N ALA A 156 -9.42 -11.59 1.44
CA ALA A 156 -10.73 -12.14 1.09
C ALA A 156 -10.94 -13.55 1.66
N ASP A 157 -9.90 -14.38 1.68
CA ASP A 157 -9.97 -15.72 2.29
C ASP A 157 -10.21 -15.64 3.80
N GLU A 158 -9.42 -14.84 4.51
CA GLU A 158 -9.55 -14.57 5.95
C GLU A 158 -10.94 -14.00 6.29
N TRP A 159 -11.45 -13.08 5.48
CA TRP A 159 -12.79 -12.53 5.63
C TRP A 159 -13.86 -13.63 5.47
N GLY A 160 -13.72 -14.49 4.47
CA GLY A 160 -14.62 -15.63 4.25
C GLY A 160 -14.62 -16.62 5.42
N HIS A 161 -13.46 -16.86 6.05
CA HIS A 161 -13.34 -17.68 7.27
C HIS A 161 -13.99 -17.00 8.48
N THR A 162 -13.74 -15.70 8.69
CA THR A 162 -14.34 -14.93 9.79
C THR A 162 -15.87 -14.96 9.73
N ILE A 163 -16.47 -14.89 8.54
CA ILE A 163 -17.93 -14.98 8.36
C ILE A 163 -18.48 -16.36 8.76
N LYS A 164 -17.71 -17.43 8.53
CA LYS A 164 -18.08 -18.78 8.96
C LYS A 164 -17.97 -18.93 10.47
N GLU A 165 -16.95 -18.33 11.09
CA GLU A 165 -16.73 -18.39 12.55
C GLU A 165 -17.68 -17.49 13.35
N GLU A 166 -18.20 -16.41 12.76
CA GLU A 166 -19.27 -15.55 13.33
C GLU A 166 -20.61 -16.30 13.57
N GLU A 167 -20.68 -17.59 13.30
CA GLU A 167 -21.74 -18.51 13.72
C GLU A 167 -21.73 -18.77 15.25
N SER A 168 -20.57 -18.58 15.91
CA SER A 168 -20.33 -18.98 17.30
C SER A 168 -20.25 -17.82 18.30
N ASP A 169 -20.35 -16.56 17.86
CA ASP A 169 -20.13 -15.38 18.71
C ASP A 169 -21.46 -14.65 19.04
N PRO A 170 -21.95 -14.71 20.30
CA PRO A 170 -23.25 -14.17 20.70
C PRO A 170 -23.32 -12.63 20.76
N GLY A 171 -22.22 -11.91 20.51
CA GLY A 171 -22.14 -10.45 20.66
C GLY A 171 -22.41 -9.61 19.40
N LYS A 172 -22.61 -10.20 18.23
CA LYS A 172 -22.84 -9.49 16.96
C LYS A 172 -24.28 -9.64 16.46
N THR A 173 -24.79 -8.62 15.79
CA THR A 173 -26.11 -8.67 15.15
C THR A 173 -26.20 -9.91 14.26
N PRO A 174 -27.19 -10.79 14.47
CA PRO A 174 -27.23 -12.07 13.77
C PRO A 174 -27.58 -11.81 12.30
N LYS A 175 -26.56 -11.86 11.43
CA LYS A 175 -26.77 -11.98 9.97
C LYS A 175 -27.56 -13.26 9.73
N THR A 176 -28.52 -13.23 8.81
CA THR A 176 -29.26 -14.45 8.48
C THR A 176 -28.33 -15.51 7.85
N PRO A 177 -28.61 -16.82 7.99
CA PRO A 177 -27.81 -17.86 7.34
C PRO A 177 -27.67 -17.69 5.81
N SER A 178 -28.69 -17.11 5.18
CA SER A 178 -28.71 -16.76 3.75
C SER A 178 -27.72 -15.65 3.41
N GLU A 179 -27.68 -14.57 4.21
CA GLU A 179 -26.73 -13.47 4.03
C GLU A 179 -25.28 -13.93 4.25
N ARG A 180 -25.02 -14.76 5.27
CA ARG A 180 -23.68 -15.33 5.49
C ARG A 180 -23.22 -16.15 4.29
N SER A 181 -24.09 -17.02 3.78
CA SER A 181 -23.79 -17.82 2.59
C SER A 181 -23.48 -16.96 1.36
N ARG A 182 -24.19 -15.83 1.19
CA ARG A 182 -23.91 -14.86 0.12
C ARG A 182 -22.55 -14.18 0.30
N LEU A 183 -22.22 -13.75 1.52
CA LEU A 183 -20.94 -13.10 1.83
C LEU A 183 -19.76 -14.06 1.66
N VAL A 184 -19.88 -15.32 2.09
CA VAL A 184 -18.85 -16.34 1.85
C VAL A 184 -18.62 -16.56 0.35
N ARG A 185 -19.69 -16.69 -0.44
CA ARG A 185 -19.56 -16.79 -1.91
C ARG A 185 -18.90 -15.55 -2.51
N GLN A 186 -19.23 -14.35 -2.02
CA GLN A 186 -18.61 -13.12 -2.45
C GLN A 186 -17.11 -13.09 -2.13
N ALA A 187 -16.71 -13.51 -0.93
CA ALA A 187 -15.32 -13.66 -0.52
C ALA A 187 -14.54 -14.59 -1.47
N THR A 188 -15.14 -15.74 -1.81
CA THR A 188 -14.56 -16.68 -2.79
C THR A 188 -14.39 -16.03 -4.17
N ARG A 189 -15.42 -15.33 -4.69
CA ARG A 189 -15.31 -14.65 -6.00
C ARG A 189 -14.22 -13.57 -6.02
N ILE A 190 -14.10 -12.79 -4.94
CA ILE A 190 -13.04 -11.78 -4.80
C ILE A 190 -11.67 -12.46 -4.80
N ARG A 191 -11.49 -13.53 -4.01
CA ARG A 191 -10.25 -14.30 -3.93
C ARG A 191 -9.83 -14.84 -5.29
N GLU A 192 -10.74 -15.52 -6.00
CA GLU A 192 -10.47 -16.11 -7.31
C GLU A 192 -10.11 -15.04 -8.35
N THR A 193 -10.88 -13.95 -8.40
CA THR A 193 -10.62 -12.82 -9.31
C THR A 193 -9.27 -12.17 -9.03
N ALA A 194 -8.94 -11.95 -7.75
CA ALA A 194 -7.66 -11.39 -7.35
C ALA A 194 -6.48 -12.30 -7.73
N LEU A 195 -6.62 -13.62 -7.59
CA LEU A 195 -5.59 -14.58 -8.01
C LEU A 195 -5.39 -14.59 -9.53
N GLN A 196 -6.47 -14.47 -10.32
CA GLN A 196 -6.35 -14.33 -11.77
C GLN A 196 -5.61 -13.06 -12.15
N ILE A 197 -5.96 -11.92 -11.55
CA ILE A 197 -5.24 -10.65 -11.76
C ILE A 197 -3.75 -10.80 -11.40
N ALA A 198 -3.43 -11.45 -10.28
CA ALA A 198 -2.05 -11.67 -9.85
C ALA A 198 -1.25 -12.48 -10.88
N ASN A 199 -1.82 -13.59 -11.36
CA ASN A 199 -1.17 -14.44 -12.36
C ASN A 199 -0.99 -13.71 -13.70
N CYS A 200 -2.00 -12.97 -14.16
CA CYS A 200 -1.89 -12.16 -15.37
C CYS A 200 -0.86 -11.03 -15.22
N ALA A 201 -0.78 -10.39 -14.06
CA ALA A 201 0.21 -9.35 -13.75
C ALA A 201 1.65 -9.90 -13.80
N ARG A 202 1.89 -11.09 -13.22
CA ARG A 202 3.19 -11.79 -13.30
C ARG A 202 3.61 -12.06 -14.74
N ILE A 203 2.72 -12.68 -15.54
CA ILE A 203 2.99 -13.00 -16.94
C ILE A 203 3.25 -11.73 -17.76
N TRP A 204 2.47 -10.68 -17.52
CA TRP A 204 2.66 -9.39 -18.16
C TRP A 204 4.02 -8.78 -17.81
N GLY A 205 4.43 -8.87 -16.55
CA GLY A 205 5.74 -8.45 -16.07
C GLY A 205 6.91 -9.15 -16.75
N GLU A 206 6.87 -10.47 -16.79
CA GLU A 206 7.87 -11.30 -17.46
C GLU A 206 7.99 -10.96 -18.95
N LYS A 207 6.87 -10.69 -19.63
CA LYS A 207 6.86 -10.28 -21.04
C LYS A 207 7.52 -8.92 -21.26
N LEU A 208 7.36 -7.98 -20.33
CA LEU A 208 7.99 -6.67 -20.43
C LEU A 208 9.50 -6.74 -20.20
N GLU A 209 9.96 -7.50 -19.21
CA GLU A 209 11.40 -7.68 -18.97
C GLU A 209 12.08 -8.33 -20.16
N ARG A 210 11.49 -9.39 -20.74
CA ARG A 210 12.03 -10.01 -21.96
C ARG A 210 12.18 -9.01 -23.11
N LYS A 211 11.19 -8.14 -23.33
CA LYS A 211 11.26 -7.09 -24.36
C LYS A 211 12.39 -6.09 -24.07
N LYS A 212 12.55 -5.69 -22.82
CA LYS A 212 13.59 -4.75 -22.38
C LYS A 212 14.99 -5.35 -22.60
N SER A 213 15.21 -6.60 -22.19
CA SER A 213 16.47 -7.32 -22.42
C SER A 213 16.78 -7.48 -23.92
N SER A 214 15.78 -7.79 -24.76
CA SER A 214 15.97 -7.89 -26.21
C SER A 214 16.28 -6.54 -26.89
N SER A 215 15.80 -5.42 -26.33
CA SER A 215 16.09 -4.09 -26.87
C SER A 215 17.45 -3.52 -26.48
N GLN A 216 18.06 -4.00 -25.38
CA GLN A 216 19.41 -3.59 -24.95
C GLN A 216 20.54 -4.36 -25.65
N LEU A 217 20.20 -5.44 -26.38
CA LEU A 217 21.13 -6.27 -27.14
C LEU A 217 21.24 -5.88 -28.63
N ARG A 218 20.65 -4.75 -29.03
CA ARG A 218 20.75 -4.16 -30.38
C ARG A 218 21.42 -2.80 -30.31
#